data_AF-A0A937LHK2-F1
#
_entry.id   AF-A0A937LHK2-F1
#
_cell.length_a   1.000
_cell.length_b   1.000
_cell.length_c   1.000
_cell.angle_alpha   90.00
_cell.angle_beta   90.00
_cell.angle_gamma   90.00
#
_symmetry.space_group_name_H-M   'P 1'
#
loop_
_entity.id
_entity.type
_entity.pdbx_description
1 polymer ?
#
loop_
_entity_poly.entity_id
_entity_poly.type
_entity_poly.pdbx_seq_one_letter_code
_entity_poly.pdbx_strand_id
1 'polypeptide(L)'
;MDWFLIPSITAIIFKIVIFLRYQSSLRSETFNLCVLFLAVFLLNVVELIALGQSHSDATTLVLLIAYHCSAIFIVHAFLNIALDYSNFIWNAQKIKLALNFVLAALTVALVFSRNLIADWTILAGSYIPTKEAGSLYWLFQFYTLGGIAFAVGLLIYGMNTHESNLQRRQCMVFLMASATPVLITAMIIILQAVGLPLSAGIFMSLASTVMLAVIVYAEEKSRLFKLMTLLPYSNERKLHNQLLEQITECVSINDDPDSRNQLNLKDMMKALEGTVVEHVLHYYQGNQKMTASALGVSEATLSRRVRGASQRKTSDTDQDSIRITQ
;
A
#
# COMPACT_ATOMS: atom_id res chain seq x y z
N MET A 1 8.23 -14.12 -30.56
CA MET A 1 8.96 -13.09 -29.79
C MET A 1 8.01 -12.02 -29.24
N ASP A 2 6.80 -11.85 -29.79
CA ASP A 2 5.93 -10.70 -29.45
C ASP A 2 5.05 -10.85 -28.21
N TRP A 3 4.74 -12.08 -27.77
CA TRP A 3 3.85 -12.31 -26.62
C TRP A 3 4.41 -11.80 -25.28
N PHE A 4 5.74 -11.77 -25.12
CA PHE A 4 6.39 -11.30 -23.89
C PHE A 4 6.45 -9.77 -23.77
N LEU A 5 6.23 -9.04 -24.87
CA LEU A 5 6.22 -7.57 -24.87
C LEU A 5 4.87 -6.99 -24.44
N ILE A 6 3.78 -7.74 -24.66
CA ILE A 6 2.41 -7.30 -24.37
C ILE A 6 2.26 -6.85 -22.91
N PRO A 7 2.66 -7.63 -21.89
CA PRO A 7 2.47 -7.22 -20.50
C PRO A 7 3.23 -5.94 -20.13
N SER A 8 4.46 -5.76 -20.64
CA SER A 8 5.28 -4.57 -20.38
C SER A 8 4.68 -3.33 -21.05
N ILE A 9 4.20 -3.45 -22.29
CA ILE A 9 3.50 -2.36 -22.99
C ILE A 9 2.20 -2.00 -22.24
N THR A 10 1.41 -3.00 -21.87
CA THR A 10 0.19 -2.80 -21.07
C THR A 10 0.49 -2.12 -19.74
N ALA A 11 1.57 -2.53 -19.04
CA ALA A 11 2.00 -1.93 -17.79
C ALA A 11 2.44 -0.46 -17.95
N ILE A 12 3.04 -0.08 -19.08
CA ILE A 12 3.39 1.31 -19.41
C ILE A 12 2.15 2.13 -19.70
N ILE A 13 1.22 1.61 -20.52
CA ILE A 13 -0.06 2.27 -20.82
C ILE A 13 -0.83 2.54 -19.53
N PHE A 14 -0.94 1.55 -18.64
CA PHE A 14 -1.61 1.75 -17.35
C PHE A 14 -0.96 2.84 -16.52
N LYS A 15 0.38 2.92 -16.48
CA LYS A 15 1.06 4.01 -15.79
C LYS A 15 0.76 5.36 -16.40
N ILE A 16 0.76 5.49 -17.73
CA ILE A 16 0.38 6.74 -18.40
C ILE A 16 -1.05 7.15 -18.04
N VAL A 17 -1.99 6.20 -18.04
CA VAL A 17 -3.38 6.46 -17.65
C VAL A 17 -3.48 6.90 -16.18
N ILE A 18 -2.73 6.25 -15.28
CA ILE A 18 -2.65 6.64 -13.86
C ILE A 18 -2.05 8.06 -13.74
N PHE A 19 -0.97 8.36 -14.47
CA PHE A 19 -0.38 9.69 -14.43
C PHE A 19 -1.37 10.77 -14.86
N LEU A 20 -2.02 10.59 -16.02
CA LEU A 20 -2.98 11.56 -16.55
C LEU A 20 -4.19 11.75 -15.65
N ARG A 21 -4.72 10.66 -15.06
CA ARG A 21 -5.90 10.71 -14.19
C ARG A 21 -5.60 11.31 -12.81
N TYR A 22 -4.39 11.12 -12.29
CA TYR A 22 -4.03 11.48 -10.91
C TYR A 22 -2.96 12.58 -10.83
N GLN A 23 -2.65 13.25 -11.94
CA GLN A 23 -1.62 14.30 -12.03
C GLN A 23 -1.74 15.40 -10.96
N SER A 24 -2.97 15.77 -10.57
CA SER A 24 -3.21 16.80 -9.56
C SER A 24 -2.73 16.32 -8.19
N SER A 25 -3.19 15.14 -7.75
CA SER A 25 -2.78 14.52 -6.48
C SER A 25 -1.28 14.22 -6.43
N LEU A 26 -0.71 13.73 -7.54
CA LEU A 26 0.74 13.46 -7.66
C LEU A 26 1.62 14.70 -7.51
N ARG A 27 1.12 15.88 -7.91
CA ARG A 27 1.87 17.15 -7.82
C ARG A 27 1.63 17.92 -6.53
N SER A 28 0.47 17.76 -5.90
CA SER A 28 0.08 18.60 -4.76
C SER A 28 0.31 17.97 -3.39
N GLU A 29 0.20 16.64 -3.25
CA GLU A 29 0.20 15.97 -1.94
C GLU A 29 1.61 15.53 -1.52
N THR A 30 2.36 14.82 -2.38
CA THR A 30 3.68 14.27 -2.01
C THR A 30 4.68 14.20 -3.19
N PHE A 31 5.72 15.05 -3.17
CA PHE A 31 6.79 15.04 -4.18
C PHE A 31 7.48 13.66 -4.29
N ASN A 32 7.68 12.97 -3.16
CA ASN A 32 8.32 11.66 -3.11
C ASN A 32 7.51 10.58 -3.87
N LEU A 33 6.19 10.70 -3.90
CA LEU A 33 5.31 9.79 -4.65
C LEU A 33 5.44 10.01 -6.16
N CYS A 34 5.62 11.26 -6.59
CA CYS A 34 5.96 11.57 -7.97
C CYS A 34 7.32 10.96 -8.38
N VAL A 35 8.34 11.07 -7.51
CA VAL A 35 9.66 10.44 -7.75
C VAL A 35 9.52 8.92 -7.83
N LEU A 36 8.77 8.28 -6.92
CA LEU A 36 8.51 6.84 -6.97
C LEU A 36 7.85 6.43 -8.28
N PHE A 37 6.80 7.16 -8.69
CA PHE A 37 6.09 6.92 -9.94
C PHE A 37 7.02 7.01 -11.15
N LEU A 38 7.81 8.09 -11.23
CA LEU A 38 8.75 8.30 -12.34
C LEU A 38 9.84 7.22 -12.37
N ALA A 39 10.40 6.84 -11.22
CA ALA A 39 11.45 5.83 -11.14
C ALA A 39 10.95 4.45 -11.57
N VAL A 40 9.76 4.04 -11.12
CA VAL A 40 9.11 2.79 -11.56
C VAL A 40 8.75 2.86 -13.05
N PHE A 41 8.29 4.00 -13.56
CA PHE A 41 8.01 4.19 -14.98
C PHE A 41 9.28 4.01 -15.82
N LEU A 42 10.38 4.68 -15.46
CA LEU A 42 11.67 4.56 -16.13
C LEU A 42 12.22 3.14 -16.10
N LEU A 43 12.11 2.45 -14.97
CA LEU A 43 12.51 1.03 -14.85
C LEU A 43 11.82 0.17 -15.92
N ASN A 44 10.51 0.35 -16.10
CA ASN A 44 9.73 -0.42 -17.07
C ASN A 44 10.02 -0.04 -18.53
N VAL A 45 10.33 1.24 -18.80
CA VAL A 45 10.77 1.69 -20.12
C VAL A 45 12.12 1.05 -20.46
N VAL A 46 13.06 1.03 -19.51
CA VAL A 46 14.38 0.39 -19.69
C VAL A 46 14.22 -1.11 -19.92
N GLU A 47 13.37 -1.81 -19.15
CA GLU A 47 13.08 -3.23 -19.36
C GLU A 47 12.47 -3.50 -20.74
N LEU A 48 11.52 -2.67 -21.19
CA LEU A 48 10.92 -2.82 -22.51
C LEU A 48 11.95 -2.65 -23.63
N ILE A 49 12.82 -1.64 -23.53
CA ILE A 49 13.89 -1.41 -24.50
C ILE A 49 14.85 -2.60 -24.49
N ALA A 50 15.24 -3.10 -23.31
CA ALA A 50 16.12 -4.24 -23.16
C ALA A 50 15.56 -5.55 -23.76
N LEU A 51 14.23 -5.73 -23.74
CA LEU A 51 13.54 -6.88 -24.33
C LEU A 51 13.33 -6.77 -25.84
N GLY A 52 13.27 -5.54 -26.38
CA GLY A 52 12.80 -5.28 -27.74
C GLY A 52 13.74 -5.68 -28.87
N GLN A 53 15.07 -5.68 -28.66
CA GLN A 53 16.07 -5.95 -29.70
C GLN A 53 17.40 -6.47 -29.11
N SER A 54 18.20 -7.16 -29.94
CA SER A 54 19.61 -7.42 -29.64
C SER A 54 20.39 -6.11 -29.74
N HIS A 55 20.92 -5.63 -28.63
CA HIS A 55 21.65 -4.37 -28.53
C HIS A 55 23.16 -4.57 -28.64
N SER A 56 23.88 -3.51 -29.02
CA SER A 56 25.34 -3.49 -28.92
C SER A 56 25.77 -3.56 -27.45
N ASP A 57 26.97 -4.10 -27.17
CA ASP A 57 27.48 -4.28 -25.80
C ASP A 57 27.48 -2.97 -25.00
N ALA A 58 27.83 -1.84 -25.65
CA ALA A 58 27.81 -0.52 -25.03
C ALA A 58 26.39 -0.08 -24.66
N THR A 59 25.42 -0.31 -25.54
CA THR A 59 24.00 0.01 -25.30
C THR A 59 23.43 -0.86 -24.17
N THR A 60 23.76 -2.16 -24.15
CA THR A 60 23.35 -3.09 -23.09
C THR A 60 23.86 -2.65 -21.72
N LEU A 61 25.12 -2.23 -21.63
CA LEU A 61 25.71 -1.74 -20.40
C LEU A 61 25.04 -0.44 -19.92
N VAL A 62 24.72 0.49 -20.84
CA VAL A 62 23.98 1.72 -20.50
C VAL A 62 22.56 1.41 -20.01
N LEU A 63 21.86 0.48 -20.65
CA LEU A 63 20.54 0.03 -20.21
C LEU A 63 20.61 -0.59 -18.81
N LEU A 64 21.64 -1.39 -18.53
CA LEU A 64 21.85 -2.00 -17.22
C LEU A 64 22.14 -0.96 -16.14
N ILE A 65 22.93 0.08 -16.44
CA ILE A 65 23.16 1.23 -15.55
C ILE A 65 21.84 1.97 -15.30
N ALA A 66 21.08 2.29 -16.35
CA ALA A 66 19.80 2.98 -16.24
C ALA A 66 18.77 2.19 -15.40
N TYR A 67 18.78 0.86 -15.53
CA TYR A 67 17.98 -0.05 -14.72
C TYR A 67 18.33 0.06 -13.23
N HIS A 68 19.61 -0.06 -12.90
CA HIS A 68 20.07 0.00 -11.50
C HIS A 68 19.90 1.39 -10.90
N CYS A 69 20.12 2.46 -11.67
CA CYS A 69 19.76 3.83 -11.28
C CYS A 69 18.29 3.92 -10.89
N SER A 70 17.39 3.45 -11.76
CA SER A 70 15.94 3.46 -11.50
C SER A 70 15.60 2.69 -10.22
N ALA A 71 16.22 1.54 -9.98
CA ALA A 71 16.05 0.77 -8.74
C ALA A 71 16.49 1.54 -7.48
N ILE A 72 17.62 2.25 -7.51
CA ILE A 72 18.08 3.09 -6.39
C ILE A 72 17.06 4.18 -6.10
N PHE A 73 16.55 4.86 -7.13
CA PHE A 73 15.52 5.90 -6.97
C PHE A 73 14.21 5.35 -6.41
N ILE A 74 13.79 4.13 -6.80
CA ILE A 74 12.61 3.47 -6.24
C ILE A 74 12.78 3.25 -4.73
N VAL A 75 13.89 2.65 -4.30
CA VAL A 75 14.15 2.39 -2.88
C VAL A 75 14.26 3.69 -2.09
N HIS A 76 14.92 4.69 -2.65
CA HIS A 76 15.05 6.00 -2.04
C HIS A 76 13.70 6.70 -1.84
N ALA A 77 12.86 6.73 -2.88
CA ALA A 77 11.53 7.33 -2.80
C ALA A 77 10.63 6.56 -1.81
N PHE A 78 10.69 5.22 -1.83
CA PHE A 78 9.96 4.36 -0.92
C PHE A 78 10.34 4.62 0.55
N LEU A 79 11.64 4.76 0.85
CA LEU A 79 12.14 5.12 2.18
C LEU A 79 11.67 6.49 2.64
N ASN A 80 11.73 7.51 1.78
CA ASN A 80 11.26 8.84 2.14
C ASN A 80 9.76 8.86 2.43
N ILE A 81 8.95 8.15 1.63
CA ILE A 81 7.50 8.03 1.88
C ILE A 81 7.25 7.30 3.21
N ALA A 82 8.00 6.22 3.49
CA ALA A 82 7.89 5.52 4.76
C ALA A 82 8.26 6.42 5.95
N LEU A 83 9.28 7.27 5.83
CA LEU A 83 9.65 8.26 6.85
C LEU A 83 8.56 9.33 7.04
N ASP A 84 7.95 9.81 5.94
CA ASP A 84 6.88 10.80 5.98
C ASP A 84 5.62 10.25 6.67
N TYR A 85 5.22 9.03 6.34
CA TYR A 85 4.02 8.42 6.89
C TYR A 85 4.21 7.85 8.30
N SER A 86 5.42 7.41 8.67
CA SER A 86 5.74 6.92 10.02
C SER A 86 6.09 8.02 11.03
N ASN A 87 6.13 9.29 10.59
CA ASN A 87 6.44 10.48 11.39
C ASN A 87 7.54 10.23 12.43
N PHE A 88 8.64 9.66 11.94
CA PHE A 88 9.71 9.14 12.75
C PHE A 88 10.33 10.25 13.61
N ILE A 89 10.34 10.05 14.94
CA ILE A 89 10.63 11.09 15.94
C ILE A 89 12.09 11.57 15.87
N TRP A 90 13.01 10.73 15.38
CA TRP A 90 14.41 11.12 15.22
C TRP A 90 14.60 12.06 14.05
N ASN A 91 15.05 13.29 14.34
CA ASN A 91 15.56 14.33 13.44
C ASN A 91 15.44 14.01 11.93
N ALA A 92 14.21 13.92 11.44
CA ALA A 92 13.90 13.33 10.14
C ALA A 92 14.59 14.08 8.99
N GLN A 93 14.81 15.38 9.17
CA GLN A 93 15.54 16.21 8.21
C GLN A 93 16.99 15.76 8.02
N LYS A 94 17.70 15.39 9.10
CA LYS A 94 19.08 14.89 9.00
C LYS A 94 19.13 13.53 8.31
N ILE A 95 18.18 12.65 8.61
CA ILE A 95 18.09 11.32 7.97
C ILE A 95 17.82 11.48 6.48
N LYS A 96 16.87 12.34 6.08
CA LYS A 96 16.60 12.65 4.67
C LYS A 96 17.81 13.23 3.96
N LEU A 97 18.53 14.16 4.59
CA LEU A 97 19.74 14.73 4.02
C LEU A 97 20.84 13.68 3.82
N ALA A 98 21.05 12.80 4.80
CA ALA A 98 21.96 11.67 4.66
C ALA A 98 21.53 10.72 3.54
N LEU A 99 20.23 10.43 3.43
CA LEU A 99 19.69 9.56 2.38
C LEU A 99 19.88 10.16 0.98
N ASN A 100 19.73 11.48 0.83
CA ASN A 100 19.99 12.20 -0.42
C ASN A 100 21.47 12.18 -0.79
N PHE A 101 22.37 12.31 0.20
CA PHE A 101 23.80 12.20 -0.04
C PHE A 101 24.19 10.79 -0.49
N VAL A 102 23.64 9.75 0.14
CA VAL A 102 23.87 8.35 -0.26
C VAL A 102 23.30 8.09 -1.66
N LEU A 103 22.12 8.60 -1.99
CA LEU A 103 21.55 8.52 -3.34
C LEU A 103 22.49 9.13 -4.38
N ALA A 104 22.98 10.36 -4.13
CA ALA A 104 23.89 11.05 -5.04
C ALA A 104 25.20 10.26 -5.21
N ALA A 105 25.80 9.81 -4.09
CA ALA A 105 27.03 9.04 -4.11
C ALA A 105 26.88 7.72 -4.89
N LEU A 106 25.81 6.96 -4.66
CA LEU A 106 25.54 5.71 -5.37
C LEU A 106 25.27 5.95 -6.86
N THR A 107 24.53 6.99 -7.21
CA THR A 107 24.23 7.32 -8.61
C THR A 107 25.50 7.72 -9.37
N VAL A 108 26.34 8.58 -8.78
CA VAL A 108 27.63 8.97 -9.36
C VAL A 108 28.55 7.75 -9.47
N ALA A 109 28.65 6.93 -8.43
CA ALA A 109 29.46 5.73 -8.46
C ALA A 109 28.98 4.74 -9.55
N LEU A 110 27.68 4.61 -9.75
CA LEU A 110 27.12 3.71 -10.77
C LEU A 110 27.37 4.20 -12.20
N VAL A 111 27.30 5.52 -12.44
CA VAL A 111 27.50 6.11 -13.78
C VAL A 111 28.98 6.18 -14.16
N PHE A 112 29.85 6.54 -13.22
CA PHE A 112 31.25 6.83 -13.51
C PHE A 112 32.23 5.71 -13.10
N SER A 113 31.80 4.71 -12.32
CA SER A 113 32.66 3.63 -11.86
C SER A 113 32.15 2.25 -12.26
N ARG A 114 33.05 1.42 -12.80
CA ARG A 114 32.81 -0.01 -13.04
C ARG A 114 32.94 -0.87 -11.77
N ASN A 115 33.20 -0.26 -10.62
CA ASN A 115 33.32 -1.00 -9.37
C ASN A 115 31.98 -1.53 -8.85
N LEU A 116 30.84 -0.98 -9.29
CA LEU A 116 29.50 -1.47 -8.95
C LEU A 116 29.00 -2.51 -9.95
N ILE A 117 29.12 -2.21 -11.25
CA ILE A 117 28.78 -3.12 -12.35
C ILE A 117 30.04 -3.25 -13.21
N ALA A 118 30.67 -4.42 -13.20
CA ALA A 118 31.90 -4.66 -13.92
C ALA A 118 31.62 -4.91 -15.41
N ASP A 119 30.69 -5.84 -15.67
CA ASP A 119 30.26 -6.21 -17.02
C ASP A 119 28.83 -6.81 -17.01
N TRP A 120 28.39 -7.39 -18.12
CA TRP A 120 27.12 -8.10 -18.24
C TRP A 120 27.27 -9.46 -18.93
N THR A 121 26.40 -10.39 -18.58
CA THR A 121 26.32 -11.74 -19.15
C THR A 121 24.86 -12.11 -19.39
N ILE A 122 24.58 -12.97 -20.35
CA ILE A 122 23.24 -13.55 -20.53
C ILE A 122 23.27 -14.96 -19.96
N LEU A 123 22.43 -15.21 -18.95
CA LEU A 123 22.29 -16.55 -18.39
C LEU A 123 21.63 -17.47 -19.44
N ALA A 124 22.16 -18.68 -19.59
CA ALA A 124 21.63 -19.67 -20.54
C ALA A 124 20.12 -19.90 -20.30
N GLY A 125 19.31 -19.70 -21.35
CA GLY A 125 17.84 -19.82 -21.27
C GLY A 125 17.10 -18.53 -20.87
N SER A 126 17.81 -17.43 -20.63
CA SER A 126 17.21 -16.11 -20.40
C SER A 126 17.43 -15.19 -21.61
N TYR A 127 16.48 -14.26 -21.83
CA TYR A 127 16.57 -13.24 -22.88
C TYR A 127 16.93 -11.85 -22.32
N ILE A 128 17.19 -11.76 -21.01
CA ILE A 128 17.49 -10.50 -20.33
C ILE A 128 18.97 -10.49 -19.96
N PRO A 129 19.72 -9.43 -20.29
CA PRO A 129 21.09 -9.28 -19.84
C PRO A 129 21.12 -9.20 -18.31
N THR A 130 21.82 -10.16 -17.72
CA THR A 130 22.16 -10.15 -16.29
C THR A 130 23.50 -9.45 -16.10
N LYS A 131 23.73 -8.91 -14.90
CA LYS A 131 24.98 -8.20 -14.64
C LYS A 131 26.06 -9.12 -14.08
N GLU A 132 27.30 -8.72 -14.29
CA GLU A 132 28.45 -9.16 -13.54
C GLU A 132 28.73 -8.17 -12.40
N ALA A 133 28.76 -8.68 -11.17
CA ALA A 133 28.91 -7.86 -9.97
C ALA A 133 30.35 -7.35 -9.83
N GLY A 134 30.52 -6.03 -9.69
CA GLY A 134 31.81 -5.43 -9.35
C GLY A 134 32.16 -5.56 -7.86
N SER A 135 33.39 -5.16 -7.50
CA SER A 135 33.92 -5.29 -6.12
C SER A 135 33.11 -4.54 -5.05
N LEU A 136 32.45 -3.44 -5.40
CA LEU A 136 31.62 -2.62 -4.51
C LEU A 136 30.12 -2.92 -4.66
N TYR A 137 29.74 -3.97 -5.40
CA TYR A 137 28.34 -4.30 -5.63
C TYR A 137 27.56 -4.61 -4.34
N TRP A 138 28.25 -5.10 -3.30
CA TRP A 138 27.66 -5.34 -1.98
C TRP A 138 27.02 -4.08 -1.37
N LEU A 139 27.55 -2.89 -1.67
CA LEU A 139 27.01 -1.63 -1.16
C LEU A 139 25.63 -1.34 -1.77
N PHE A 140 25.44 -1.65 -3.05
CA PHE A 140 24.14 -1.58 -3.71
C PHE A 140 23.16 -2.59 -3.11
N GLN A 141 23.58 -3.83 -2.87
CA GLN A 141 22.73 -4.86 -2.25
C GLN A 141 22.31 -4.45 -0.84
N PHE A 142 23.24 -3.93 -0.04
CA PHE A 142 22.95 -3.44 1.30
C PHE A 142 21.99 -2.26 1.27
N TYR A 143 22.18 -1.30 0.36
CA TYR A 143 21.29 -0.16 0.21
C TYR A 143 19.87 -0.58 -0.21
N THR A 144 19.75 -1.47 -1.18
CA THR A 144 18.46 -1.92 -1.71
C THR A 144 17.71 -2.81 -0.72
N LEU A 145 18.32 -3.91 -0.26
CA LEU A 145 17.69 -4.85 0.67
C LEU A 145 17.51 -4.22 2.07
N GLY A 146 18.55 -3.57 2.58
CA GLY A 146 18.50 -2.87 3.86
C GLY A 146 17.51 -1.72 3.83
N GLY A 147 17.44 -0.98 2.72
CA GLY A 147 16.48 0.10 2.53
C GLY A 147 15.03 -0.38 2.50
N ILE A 148 14.73 -1.47 1.77
CA ILE A 148 13.40 -2.07 1.75
C ILE A 148 13.02 -2.59 3.15
N ALA A 149 13.92 -3.34 3.81
CA ALA A 149 13.68 -3.87 5.15
C ALA A 149 13.45 -2.75 6.18
N PHE A 150 14.23 -1.68 6.12
CA PHE A 150 14.07 -0.51 6.97
C PHE A 150 12.76 0.24 6.70
N ALA A 151 12.39 0.44 5.43
CA ALA A 151 11.12 1.04 5.06
C ALA A 151 9.91 0.22 5.56
N VAL A 152 9.95 -1.10 5.39
CA VAL A 152 8.92 -2.01 5.93
C VAL A 152 8.85 -1.92 7.45
N GLY A 153 10.01 -1.92 8.13
CA GLY A 153 10.10 -1.74 9.59
C GLY A 153 9.48 -0.42 10.04
N LEU A 154 9.76 0.68 9.34
CA LEU A 154 9.17 1.99 9.61
C LEU A 154 7.65 2.01 9.42
N LEU A 155 7.13 1.36 8.36
CA LEU A 155 5.69 1.28 8.11
C LEU A 155 4.97 0.45 9.19
N ILE A 156 5.57 -0.67 9.62
CA ILE A 156 5.04 -1.50 10.72
C ILE A 156 5.06 -0.70 12.02
N TYR A 157 6.17 -0.02 12.32
CA TYR A 157 6.28 0.87 13.48
C TYR A 157 5.22 1.97 13.43
N GLY A 158 5.02 2.59 12.26
CA GLY A 158 4.06 3.66 12.06
C GLY A 158 2.61 3.18 12.26
N MET A 159 2.27 2.01 11.71
CA MET A 159 0.97 1.38 11.91
C MET A 159 0.65 1.16 13.40
N ASN A 160 1.65 0.75 14.19
CA ASN A 160 1.46 0.44 15.60
C ASN A 160 1.47 1.67 16.51
N THR A 161 2.25 2.71 16.17
CA THR A 161 2.54 3.81 17.10
C THR A 161 1.70 5.08 16.87
N HIS A 162 1.22 5.32 15.65
CA HIS A 162 0.54 6.59 15.34
C HIS A 162 -0.80 6.79 16.04
N GLU A 163 -1.01 7.96 16.64
CA GLU A 163 -2.30 8.37 17.18
C GLU A 163 -3.31 8.74 16.07
N SER A 164 -2.81 9.26 14.94
CA SER A 164 -3.64 9.62 13.78
C SER A 164 -3.99 8.38 12.95
N ASN A 165 -5.28 8.07 12.86
CA ASN A 165 -5.76 6.92 12.11
C ASN A 165 -5.55 7.08 10.60
N LEU A 166 -5.58 8.31 10.07
CA LEU A 166 -5.29 8.54 8.66
C LEU A 166 -3.89 8.03 8.28
N GLN A 167 -2.88 8.38 9.09
CA GLN A 167 -1.49 7.96 8.87
C GLN A 167 -1.31 6.46 9.10
N ARG A 168 -1.98 5.87 10.11
CA ARG A 168 -1.99 4.41 10.30
C ARG A 168 -2.55 3.67 9.09
N ARG A 169 -3.66 4.17 8.51
CA ARG A 169 -4.28 3.57 7.32
C ARG A 169 -3.43 3.75 6.08
N GLN A 170 -2.79 4.91 5.91
CA GLN A 170 -1.81 5.12 4.84
C GLN A 170 -0.64 4.14 4.96
N CYS A 171 -0.07 3.95 6.15
CA CYS A 171 0.99 2.95 6.37
C CYS A 171 0.52 1.53 6.04
N MET A 172 -0.68 1.14 6.46
CA MET A 172 -1.24 -0.19 6.18
C MET A 172 -1.46 -0.42 4.69
N VAL A 173 -2.04 0.54 3.98
CA VAL A 173 -2.26 0.43 2.52
C VAL A 173 -0.94 0.37 1.78
N PHE A 174 0.04 1.17 2.18
CA PHE A 174 1.36 1.16 1.56
C PHE A 174 2.09 -0.17 1.80
N LEU A 175 1.97 -0.76 2.98
CA LEU A 175 2.51 -2.08 3.30
C LEU A 175 1.82 -3.18 2.48
N MET A 176 0.49 -3.16 2.37
CA MET A 176 -0.26 -4.13 1.55
C MET A 176 0.04 -3.98 0.05
N ALA A 177 0.13 -2.75 -0.45
CA ALA A 177 0.45 -2.50 -1.85
C ALA A 177 1.86 -2.98 -2.21
N SER A 178 2.84 -2.75 -1.32
CA SER A 178 4.24 -3.17 -1.51
C SER A 178 4.47 -4.66 -1.26
N ALA A 179 3.59 -5.35 -0.53
CA ALA A 179 3.70 -6.79 -0.32
C ALA A 179 3.75 -7.57 -1.64
N THR A 180 2.94 -7.18 -2.64
CA THR A 180 2.88 -7.88 -3.93
C THR A 180 4.24 -7.89 -4.67
N PRO A 181 4.88 -6.74 -4.96
CA PRO A 181 6.20 -6.74 -5.60
C PRO A 181 7.30 -7.36 -4.71
N VAL A 182 7.23 -7.23 -3.38
CA VAL A 182 8.19 -7.87 -2.47
C VAL A 182 8.10 -9.40 -2.54
N LEU A 183 6.89 -9.96 -2.50
CA LEU A 183 6.66 -11.40 -2.61
C LEU A 183 7.10 -11.94 -3.98
N ILE A 184 6.81 -11.21 -5.06
CA ILE A 184 7.26 -11.58 -6.41
C ILE A 184 8.79 -11.55 -6.49
N THR A 185 9.44 -10.54 -5.90
CA THR A 185 10.91 -10.46 -5.82
C THR A 185 11.48 -11.66 -5.06
N ALA A 186 10.91 -12.00 -3.90
CA ALA A 186 11.34 -13.16 -3.12
C ALA A 186 11.16 -14.47 -3.89
N MET A 187 10.00 -14.64 -4.56
CA MET A 187 9.71 -15.79 -5.41
C MET A 187 10.75 -15.93 -6.52
N ILE A 188 11.09 -14.84 -7.22
CA ILE A 188 12.09 -14.83 -8.29
C ILE A 188 13.47 -15.22 -7.75
N ILE A 189 13.89 -14.68 -6.61
CA ILE A 189 15.19 -15.03 -5.99
C ILE A 189 15.25 -16.52 -5.67
N ILE A 190 14.18 -17.10 -5.11
CA ILE A 190 14.10 -18.53 -4.79
C ILE A 190 14.18 -19.37 -6.07
N LEU A 191 13.43 -18.98 -7.12
CA LEU A 191 13.41 -19.69 -8.39
C LEU A 191 14.77 -19.66 -9.10
N GLN A 192 15.47 -18.51 -9.03
CA GLN A 192 16.84 -18.39 -9.54
C GLN A 192 17.83 -19.23 -8.74
N ALA A 193 17.67 -19.33 -7.42
CA ALA A 193 18.51 -20.21 -6.59
C ALA A 193 18.34 -21.70 -6.92
N VAL A 194 17.15 -22.10 -7.41
CA VAL A 194 16.86 -23.47 -7.90
C VAL A 194 17.33 -23.68 -9.35
N GLY A 195 17.85 -22.64 -10.02
CA GLY A 195 18.40 -22.73 -11.38
C GLY A 195 17.36 -22.55 -12.49
N LEU A 196 16.15 -22.05 -12.18
CA LEU A 196 15.15 -21.74 -13.19
C LEU A 196 15.37 -20.32 -13.75
N PRO A 197 15.63 -20.15 -15.06
CA PRO A 197 15.89 -18.84 -15.67
C PRO A 197 14.57 -18.09 -15.92
N LEU A 198 13.83 -17.78 -14.86
CA LEU A 198 12.60 -16.99 -14.98
C LEU A 198 12.94 -15.50 -15.16
N SER A 199 12.35 -14.94 -16.21
CA SER A 199 12.45 -13.52 -16.55
C SER A 199 11.72 -12.67 -15.50
N ALA A 200 12.49 -12.00 -14.65
CA ALA A 200 11.97 -11.17 -13.56
C ALA A 200 11.16 -9.96 -14.04
N GLY A 201 11.51 -9.41 -15.21
CA GLY A 201 11.01 -8.10 -15.64
C GLY A 201 9.50 -8.04 -15.82
N ILE A 202 8.89 -9.07 -16.44
CA ILE A 202 7.45 -9.06 -16.73
C ILE A 202 6.62 -9.06 -15.44
N PHE A 203 6.93 -9.95 -14.51
CA PHE A 203 6.20 -10.07 -13.25
C PHE A 203 6.43 -8.85 -12.36
N MET A 204 7.66 -8.34 -12.30
CA MET A 204 7.98 -7.13 -11.54
C MET A 204 7.32 -5.87 -12.11
N SER A 205 7.24 -5.77 -13.44
CA SER A 205 6.57 -4.67 -14.12
C SER A 205 5.09 -4.62 -13.78
N LEU A 206 4.39 -5.77 -13.85
CA LEU A 206 2.98 -5.84 -13.50
C LEU A 206 2.76 -5.57 -12.00
N ALA A 207 3.55 -6.20 -11.12
CA ALA A 207 3.46 -6.05 -9.67
C ALA A 207 3.64 -4.59 -9.22
N SER A 208 4.65 -3.92 -9.77
CA SER A 208 4.93 -2.51 -9.48
C SER A 208 3.84 -1.57 -10.00
N THR A 209 3.15 -1.95 -11.08
CA THR A 209 2.00 -1.20 -11.62
C THR A 209 0.80 -1.29 -10.70
N VAL A 210 0.49 -2.49 -10.20
CA VAL A 210 -0.59 -2.70 -9.22
C VAL A 210 -0.28 -1.94 -7.94
N MET A 211 0.96 -2.04 -7.43
CA MET A 211 1.41 -1.29 -6.27
C MET A 211 1.20 0.23 -6.46
N LEU A 212 1.67 0.80 -7.58
CA LEU A 212 1.49 2.22 -7.88
C LEU A 212 0.02 2.62 -7.98
N ALA A 213 -0.80 1.81 -8.66
CA ALA A 213 -2.22 2.10 -8.82
C ALA A 213 -2.93 2.18 -7.47
N VAL A 214 -2.64 1.25 -6.56
CA VAL A 214 -3.21 1.22 -5.21
C VAL A 214 -2.73 2.42 -4.40
N ILE A 215 -1.43 2.72 -4.40
CA ILE A 215 -0.84 3.85 -3.65
C ILE A 215 -1.42 5.19 -4.14
N VAL A 216 -1.42 5.42 -5.45
CA VAL A 216 -1.93 6.67 -6.05
C VAL A 216 -3.44 6.81 -5.83
N TYR A 217 -4.19 5.70 -5.88
CA TYR A 217 -5.63 5.72 -5.56
C TYR A 217 -5.89 6.07 -4.10
N ALA A 218 -5.07 5.56 -3.19
CA ALA A 218 -5.21 5.73 -1.74
C ALA A 218 -4.76 7.10 -1.21
N GLU A 219 -4.17 7.96 -2.04
CA GLU A 219 -3.71 9.27 -1.59
C GLU A 219 -4.87 10.20 -1.20
N GLU A 220 -6.03 10.10 -1.87
CA GLU A 220 -7.20 10.88 -1.46
C GLU A 220 -7.90 10.22 -0.25
N LYS A 221 -8.12 10.99 0.82
CA LYS A 221 -8.78 10.54 2.06
C LYS A 221 -10.07 9.75 1.78
N SER A 222 -10.96 10.27 0.92
CA SER A 222 -12.24 9.62 0.60
C SER A 222 -12.07 8.24 -0.05
N ARG A 223 -11.03 8.09 -0.88
CA ARG A 223 -10.69 6.87 -1.62
C ARG A 223 -9.94 5.88 -0.75
N LEU A 224 -9.08 6.36 0.15
CA LEU A 224 -8.44 5.55 1.17
C LEU A 224 -9.48 4.80 2.00
N PHE A 225 -10.50 5.49 2.50
CA PHE A 225 -11.57 4.85 3.27
C PHE A 225 -12.37 3.83 2.45
N LYS A 226 -12.69 4.13 1.18
CA LYS A 226 -13.34 3.17 0.27
C LYS A 226 -12.46 1.94 -0.03
N LEU A 227 -11.15 2.12 -0.11
CA LEU A 227 -10.23 1.00 -0.28
C LEU A 227 -10.19 0.14 0.98
N MET A 228 -10.18 0.78 2.16
CA MET A 228 -10.21 0.09 3.44
C MET A 228 -11.49 -0.73 3.61
N THR A 229 -12.66 -0.30 3.12
CA THR A 229 -13.90 -1.10 3.19
C THR A 229 -13.86 -2.37 2.33
N LEU A 230 -12.97 -2.45 1.34
CA LEU A 230 -12.79 -3.67 0.53
C LEU A 230 -11.91 -4.73 1.23
N LEU A 231 -10.99 -4.30 2.11
CA LEU A 231 -10.02 -5.19 2.74
C LEU A 231 -10.67 -6.15 3.77
N PRO A 232 -10.45 -7.48 3.66
CA PRO A 232 -11.18 -8.50 4.44
C PRO A 232 -10.99 -8.49 5.96
N TYR A 233 -10.16 -7.61 6.52
CA TYR A 233 -9.90 -7.54 7.96
C TYR A 233 -9.86 -6.12 8.52
N SER A 234 -10.39 -5.13 7.79
CA SER A 234 -10.43 -3.75 8.27
C SER A 234 -11.62 -3.53 9.22
N ASN A 235 -11.45 -2.61 10.18
CA ASN A 235 -12.55 -2.19 11.05
C ASN A 235 -13.61 -1.41 10.25
N GLU A 236 -13.19 -0.77 9.17
CA GLU A 236 -14.01 -0.02 8.23
C GLU A 236 -14.95 -0.97 7.46
N ARG A 237 -14.47 -2.14 7.03
CA ARG A 237 -15.31 -3.16 6.39
C ARG A 237 -16.32 -3.75 7.36
N LYS A 238 -15.92 -3.98 8.63
CA LYS A 238 -16.86 -4.43 9.67
C LYS A 238 -17.98 -3.41 9.88
N LEU A 239 -17.64 -2.13 10.02
CA LEU A 239 -18.63 -1.05 10.14
C LEU A 239 -19.51 -0.96 8.89
N HIS A 240 -18.91 -0.98 7.70
CA HIS A 240 -19.65 -0.91 6.45
C HIS A 240 -20.63 -2.06 6.31
N ASN A 241 -20.20 -3.29 6.58
CA ASN A 241 -21.06 -4.47 6.56
C ASN A 241 -22.18 -4.37 7.60
N GLN A 242 -21.89 -3.94 8.82
CA GLN A 242 -22.91 -3.74 9.87
C GLN A 242 -23.96 -2.69 9.49
N LEU A 243 -23.53 -1.57 8.90
CA LEU A 243 -24.44 -0.53 8.42
C LEU A 243 -25.26 -1.03 7.21
N LEU A 244 -24.64 -1.77 6.30
CA LEU A 244 -25.30 -2.29 5.10
C LEU A 244 -26.29 -3.40 5.47
N GLU A 245 -25.97 -4.24 6.45
CA GLU A 245 -26.87 -5.24 7.03
C GLU A 245 -28.08 -4.58 7.69
N GLN A 246 -27.85 -3.59 8.57
CA GLN A 246 -28.93 -2.81 9.19
C GLN A 246 -29.81 -2.12 8.13
N ILE A 247 -29.23 -1.53 7.09
CA ILE A 247 -30.00 -0.88 6.02
C ILE A 247 -30.72 -1.90 5.13
N THR A 248 -30.11 -3.07 4.85
CA THR A 248 -30.72 -4.11 4.01
C THR A 248 -31.92 -4.73 4.71
N GLU A 249 -31.82 -5.00 6.01
CA GLU A 249 -32.95 -5.43 6.85
C GLU A 249 -34.10 -4.41 6.84
N CYS A 250 -33.78 -3.12 6.67
CA CYS A 250 -34.77 -2.05 6.57
C CYS A 250 -35.43 -1.92 5.19
N VAL A 251 -34.71 -2.28 4.12
CA VAL A 251 -35.18 -2.15 2.73
C VAL A 251 -35.81 -3.45 2.23
N SER A 252 -35.50 -4.60 2.83
CA SER A 252 -36.24 -5.84 2.64
C SER A 252 -37.64 -5.69 3.26
N ILE A 253 -38.51 -5.00 2.53
CA ILE A 253 -39.94 -4.97 2.79
C ILE A 253 -40.41 -6.41 2.67
N ASN A 254 -40.71 -7.05 3.80
CA ASN A 254 -41.47 -8.30 3.79
C ASN A 254 -42.89 -7.93 3.37
N ASP A 255 -43.31 -8.39 2.19
CA ASP A 255 -44.69 -8.26 1.68
C ASP A 255 -45.70 -9.14 2.45
N ASP A 256 -45.37 -9.57 3.67
CA ASP A 256 -46.13 -10.54 4.46
C ASP A 256 -47.13 -9.81 5.38
N PRO A 257 -48.45 -9.97 5.16
CA PRO A 257 -49.49 -9.16 5.80
C PRO A 257 -49.66 -9.38 7.31
N ASP A 258 -49.03 -10.41 7.88
CA ASP A 258 -49.01 -10.70 9.33
C ASP A 258 -47.79 -10.12 10.06
N SER A 259 -46.82 -9.56 9.34
CA SER A 259 -45.62 -8.98 9.93
C SER A 259 -45.91 -7.56 10.46
N ARG A 260 -46.39 -7.48 11.70
CA ARG A 260 -46.46 -6.24 12.52
C ARG A 260 -45.08 -5.62 12.84
N ASN A 261 -44.06 -5.81 12.00
CA ASN A 261 -42.83 -5.05 12.08
C ASN A 261 -43.03 -3.70 11.40
N GLN A 262 -43.82 -2.83 12.04
CA GLN A 262 -43.73 -1.40 11.74
C GLN A 262 -42.29 -0.99 12.02
N LEU A 263 -41.52 -0.75 10.95
CA LEU A 263 -40.18 -0.19 11.00
C LEU A 263 -40.21 1.12 11.81
N ASN A 264 -39.91 1.03 13.10
CA ASN A 264 -39.87 2.19 13.96
C ASN A 264 -38.55 2.91 13.71
N LEU A 265 -38.60 3.91 12.83
CA LEU A 265 -37.47 4.76 12.45
C LEU A 265 -36.68 5.27 13.67
N LYS A 266 -37.36 5.49 14.81
CA LYS A 266 -36.75 5.95 16.05
C LYS A 266 -35.84 4.89 16.70
N ASP A 267 -36.24 3.63 16.68
CA ASP A 267 -35.44 2.52 17.22
C ASP A 267 -34.21 2.23 16.35
N MET A 268 -34.36 2.48 15.05
CA MET A 268 -33.33 2.34 14.03
C MET A 268 -32.30 3.48 14.07
N MET A 269 -32.73 4.75 14.17
CA MET A 269 -31.85 5.89 14.43
C MET A 269 -31.02 5.65 15.68
N LYS A 270 -31.63 5.11 16.73
CA LYS A 270 -30.95 4.80 17.99
C LYS A 270 -29.93 3.66 17.84
N ALA A 271 -30.20 2.66 16.99
CA ALA A 271 -29.27 1.57 16.69
C ALA A 271 -28.07 2.05 15.84
N LEU A 272 -28.33 2.88 14.83
CA LEU A 272 -27.30 3.50 14.01
C LEU A 272 -26.41 4.41 14.86
N GLU A 273 -27.01 5.28 15.68
CA GLU A 273 -26.29 6.13 16.62
C GLU A 273 -25.45 5.30 17.61
N GLY A 274 -25.99 4.18 18.11
CA GLY A 274 -25.26 3.25 18.99
C GLY A 274 -24.03 2.64 18.30
N THR A 275 -24.19 2.19 17.06
CA THR A 275 -23.11 1.60 16.25
C THR A 275 -22.01 2.63 15.97
N VAL A 276 -22.38 3.87 15.61
CA VAL A 276 -21.44 4.97 15.41
C VAL A 276 -20.70 5.32 16.70
N VAL A 277 -21.42 5.40 17.83
CA VAL A 277 -20.82 5.67 19.14
C VAL A 277 -19.85 4.56 19.56
N GLU A 278 -20.21 3.28 19.38
CA GLU A 278 -19.34 2.13 19.69
C GLU A 278 -18.09 2.14 18.80
N HIS A 279 -18.25 2.44 17.50
CA HIS A 279 -17.12 2.54 16.57
C HIS A 279 -16.16 3.66 16.95
N VAL A 280 -16.66 4.86 17.26
CA VAL A 280 -15.80 6.00 17.65
C VAL A 280 -15.21 5.81 19.05
N LEU A 281 -15.92 5.16 19.97
CA LEU A 281 -15.37 4.81 21.28
C LEU A 281 -14.24 3.79 21.18
N HIS A 282 -14.42 2.74 20.37
CA HIS A 282 -13.38 1.77 20.07
C HIS A 282 -12.19 2.43 19.36
N TYR A 283 -12.46 3.38 18.45
CA TYR A 283 -11.44 4.17 17.76
C TYR A 283 -10.54 4.95 18.73
N TYR A 284 -11.10 5.51 19.81
CA TYR A 284 -10.34 6.20 20.86
C TYR A 284 -9.93 5.28 22.03
N GLN A 285 -9.89 3.96 21.83
CA GLN A 285 -9.48 2.97 22.85
C GLN A 285 -10.25 3.10 24.18
N GLY A 286 -11.53 3.47 24.13
CA GLY A 286 -12.36 3.67 25.32
C GLY A 286 -12.24 5.05 25.96
N ASN A 287 -11.47 5.99 25.40
CA ASN A 287 -11.40 7.36 25.91
C ASN A 287 -12.68 8.15 25.57
N GLN A 288 -13.58 8.23 26.55
CA GLN A 288 -14.89 8.88 26.42
C GLN A 288 -14.80 10.39 26.15
N LYS A 289 -13.77 11.06 26.67
CA LYS A 289 -13.57 12.50 26.49
C LYS A 289 -13.24 12.86 25.04
N MET A 290 -12.31 12.13 24.44
CA MET A 290 -11.95 12.30 23.03
C MET A 290 -13.11 11.91 22.10
N THR A 291 -13.83 10.85 22.43
CA THR A 291 -15.00 10.37 21.68
C THR A 291 -16.14 11.41 21.69
N ALA A 292 -16.43 11.99 22.86
CA ALA A 292 -17.44 13.04 23.03
C ALA A 292 -17.08 14.29 22.23
N SER A 293 -15.82 14.73 22.30
CA SER A 293 -15.29 15.86 21.53
C SER A 293 -15.36 15.62 20.01
N ALA A 294 -15.05 14.41 19.54
CA ALA A 294 -15.05 14.08 18.11
C ALA A 294 -16.46 13.99 17.53
N LEU A 295 -17.44 13.53 18.32
CA LEU A 295 -18.85 13.44 17.93
C LEU A 295 -19.62 14.74 18.16
N GLY A 296 -19.01 15.76 18.78
CA GLY A 296 -19.67 17.03 19.10
C GLY A 296 -20.77 16.92 20.17
N VAL A 297 -20.69 15.92 21.06
CA VAL A 297 -21.68 15.66 22.13
C VAL A 297 -21.01 15.71 23.50
N SER A 298 -21.80 15.96 24.56
CA SER A 298 -21.28 15.94 25.93
C SER A 298 -20.93 14.51 26.40
N GLU A 299 -19.95 14.39 27.29
CA GLU A 299 -19.54 13.10 27.89
C GLU A 299 -20.72 12.37 28.56
N ALA A 300 -21.61 13.12 29.21
CA ALA A 300 -22.81 12.56 29.84
C ALA A 300 -23.77 11.93 28.81
N THR A 301 -23.91 12.55 27.63
CA THR A 301 -24.74 12.02 26.54
C THR A 301 -24.11 10.75 25.97
N LEU A 302 -22.78 10.75 25.81
CA LEU A 302 -22.02 9.59 25.35
C LEU A 302 -22.18 8.40 26.32
N SER A 303 -21.94 8.63 27.62
CA SER A 303 -22.06 7.59 28.66
C SER A 303 -23.46 6.97 28.71
N ARG A 304 -24.51 7.79 28.58
CA ARG A 304 -25.89 7.31 28.51
C ARG A 304 -26.14 6.45 27.26
N ARG A 305 -25.57 6.82 26.11
CA ARG A 305 -25.71 6.08 24.85
C ARG A 305 -24.93 4.76 24.84
N VAL A 306 -23.72 4.74 25.39
CA VAL A 306 -22.90 3.52 25.55
C VAL A 306 -23.59 2.51 26.48
N ARG A 307 -24.16 2.98 27.59
CA ARG A 307 -24.95 2.13 28.50
C ARG A 307 -26.21 1.57 27.83
N GLY A 308 -26.92 2.40 27.07
CA GLY A 308 -28.10 1.98 26.32
C GLY A 308 -27.80 0.95 25.22
N ALA A 309 -26.63 1.05 24.57
CA ALA A 309 -26.19 0.07 23.57
C ALA A 309 -25.75 -1.27 24.20
N SER A 310 -25.05 -1.22 25.33
CA SER A 310 -24.58 -2.42 26.05
C SER A 310 -25.72 -3.28 26.61
N GLN A 311 -26.81 -2.64 27.05
CA GLN A 311 -28.02 -3.33 27.53
C GLN A 311 -28.81 -4.04 26.40
N ARG A 312 -28.69 -3.60 25.15
CA ARG A 312 -29.34 -4.23 24.00
C ARG A 312 -28.59 -5.48 23.52
N LYS A 313 -27.25 -5.42 23.52
CA LYS A 313 -26.40 -6.57 23.16
C LYS A 313 -26.63 -7.77 24.08
N THR A 314 -26.91 -7.51 25.36
CA THR A 314 -27.26 -8.55 26.34
C THR A 314 -28.66 -9.11 26.11
N SER A 315 -29.65 -8.28 25.75
CA SER A 315 -31.00 -8.78 25.45
C SER A 315 -31.11 -9.59 24.15
N ASP A 316 -30.35 -9.22 23.10
CA ASP A 316 -30.35 -9.98 21.84
C ASP A 316 -29.61 -11.32 21.99
N THR A 317 -28.52 -11.36 22.78
CA THR A 317 -27.80 -12.62 23.06
C THR A 317 -28.63 -13.58 23.91
N ASP A 318 -29.41 -13.06 24.87
CA ASP A 318 -30.33 -13.89 25.66
C ASP A 318 -31.50 -14.42 24.79
N GLN A 319 -32.02 -13.64 23.84
CA GLN A 319 -33.07 -14.11 22.92
C GLN A 319 -32.60 -15.19 21.94
N ASP A 320 -31.37 -15.11 21.43
CA ASP A 320 -30.80 -16.14 20.55
C ASP A 320 -30.49 -17.45 21.31
N SER A 321 -30.07 -17.37 22.58
CA SER A 321 -29.84 -18.58 23.40
C SER A 321 -31.12 -19.37 23.72
N ILE A 322 -32.27 -18.69 23.79
CA ILE A 322 -33.58 -19.31 24.00
C ILE A 322 -34.11 -19.95 22.69
N ARG A 323 -33.74 -19.44 21.51
CA ARG A 323 -34.15 -20.01 20.22
C ARG A 323 -33.39 -21.29 19.82
N ILE A 324 -32.20 -21.54 20.38
CA ILE A 324 -31.43 -22.76 20.10
C ILE A 324 -31.90 -23.96 20.95
N THR A 325 -32.80 -23.74 21.93
CA THR A 325 -33.32 -24.78 22.83
C THR A 325 -34.78 -25.17 22.60
N GLN A 326 -35.37 -24.80 21.47
CA GLN A 326 -36.67 -25.33 20.98
C GLN A 326 -36.51 -26.05 19.65
#